data_AF-A0A7C6TC81-F1
#
_entry.id   AF-A0A7C6TC81-F1
#
_cell.length_a   1.000
_cell.length_b   1.000
_cell.length_c   1.000
_cell.angle_alpha   90.00
_cell.angle_beta   90.00
_cell.angle_gamma   90.00
#
_symmetry.space_group_name_H-M   'P 1'
#
loop_
_entity.id
_entity.type
_entity.pdbx_description
1 polymer ?
#
loop_
_entity_poly.entity_id
_entity_poly.type
_entity_poly.pdbx_seq_one_letter_code
_entity_poly.pdbx_strand_id
1 'polypeptide(L)'
;MSKQYIEGADFSLERFTDSVPQDGRYYLLKDSQIAAVFDSQEEAQAYYKRLCLSYWTRMLGSDDLTLRLQAARGLLRRDRTHRPALETLATYGDSRERSYAAESLRRLERQQAAATTAEA
;
A
#
# COMPACT_ATOMS: atom_id res chain seq x y z
N MET A 1 -3.71 -10.19 20.62
CA MET A 1 -2.45 -9.66 20.05
C MET A 1 -2.73 -9.22 18.63
N SER A 2 -2.33 -8.01 18.23
CA SER A 2 -2.53 -7.53 16.85
C SER A 2 -1.24 -6.99 16.28
N LYS A 3 -0.84 -7.51 15.11
CA LYS A 3 0.33 -7.07 14.35
C LYS A 3 -0.04 -6.87 12.89
N GLN A 4 0.31 -5.73 12.33
CA GLN A 4 0.23 -5.43 10.90
C GLN A 4 1.63 -5.05 10.41
N TYR A 5 2.06 -5.59 9.27
CA TYR A 5 3.41 -5.42 8.76
C TYR A 5 3.41 -4.93 7.30
N ILE A 6 4.33 -4.02 6.97
CA ILE A 6 4.63 -3.64 5.59
C ILE A 6 5.83 -4.48 5.16
N GLU A 7 5.57 -5.50 4.35
CA GLU A 7 6.61 -6.38 3.80
C GLU A 7 7.70 -5.59 3.07
N GLY A 8 8.96 -5.85 3.41
CA GLY A 8 10.12 -5.20 2.80
C GLY A 8 10.39 -3.76 3.26
N ALA A 9 9.60 -3.20 4.18
CA ALA A 9 9.79 -1.84 4.69
C ALA A 9 10.22 -1.79 6.16
N ASP A 10 10.29 -2.96 6.82
CA ASP A 10 10.61 -3.14 8.24
C ASP A 10 9.74 -2.32 9.21
N PHE A 11 8.54 -1.93 8.75
CA PHE A 11 7.54 -1.25 9.54
C PHE A 11 6.45 -2.20 10.02
N SER A 12 6.11 -2.15 11.30
CA SER A 12 4.92 -2.83 11.85
C SER A 12 4.10 -1.92 12.76
N LEU A 13 2.78 -2.11 12.76
CA LEU A 13 1.89 -1.55 13.77
C LEU A 13 1.48 -2.68 14.73
N GLU A 14 1.83 -2.53 16.00
CA GLU A 14 1.70 -3.56 17.02
C GLU A 14 0.95 -3.07 18.27
N ARG A 15 0.21 -3.98 18.89
CA ARG A 15 -0.44 -3.79 20.20
C ARG A 15 -0.58 -5.14 20.90
N PHE A 16 -0.25 -5.17 22.19
CA PHE A 16 -0.22 -6.38 23.01
C PHE A 16 0.63 -7.49 22.37
N THR A 17 1.87 -7.16 21.99
CA THR A 17 2.88 -8.13 21.52
C THR A 17 4.09 -8.07 22.45
N ASP A 18 4.95 -9.09 22.43
CA ASP A 18 6.15 -9.13 23.29
C ASP A 18 7.17 -8.04 22.91
N SER A 19 7.07 -7.48 21.70
CA SER A 19 7.93 -6.42 21.19
C SER A 19 7.58 -5.02 21.73
N VAL A 20 6.44 -4.87 22.43
CA VAL A 20 5.91 -3.56 22.84
C VAL A 20 5.37 -3.59 24.26
N PRO A 21 5.33 -2.45 24.96
CA PRO A 21 4.70 -2.37 26.28
C PRO A 21 3.25 -2.86 26.26
N GLN A 22 2.85 -3.57 27.32
CA GLN A 22 1.50 -4.10 27.50
C GLN A 22 0.54 -3.08 28.14
N ASP A 23 0.73 -1.78 27.85
CA ASP A 23 -0.08 -0.69 28.41
C ASP A 23 -1.35 -0.37 27.59
N GLY A 24 -1.60 -1.16 26.54
CA GLY A 24 -2.79 -1.04 25.71
C GLY A 24 -2.73 0.06 24.67
N ARG A 25 -1.60 0.74 24.49
CA ARG A 25 -1.35 1.67 23.37
C ARG A 25 -1.00 0.95 22.08
N TYR A 26 -0.97 1.70 20.99
CA TYR A 26 -0.57 1.23 19.67
C TYR A 26 0.82 1.76 19.33
N TYR A 27 1.69 0.89 18.85
CA TYR A 27 3.09 1.19 18.61
C TYR A 27 3.42 0.95 17.14
N LEU A 28 3.96 1.96 16.48
CA LEU A 28 4.61 1.77 15.19
C LEU A 28 6.08 1.44 15.44
N LEU A 29 6.53 0.31 14.94
CA LEU A 29 7.92 -0.09 14.95
C LEU A 29 8.52 0.12 13.56
N LYS A 30 9.80 0.50 13.54
CA LYS A 30 10.67 0.46 12.38
C LYS A 30 11.95 -0.24 12.80
N ASP A 31 12.39 -1.26 12.07
CA ASP A 31 13.61 -2.01 12.41
C ASP A 31 13.60 -2.52 13.87
N SER A 32 12.43 -3.00 14.31
CA SER A 32 12.15 -3.42 15.70
C SER A 32 12.27 -2.33 16.79
N GLN A 33 12.44 -1.07 16.41
CA GLN A 33 12.48 0.07 17.32
C GLN A 33 11.16 0.85 17.29
N ILE A 34 10.69 1.32 18.45
CA ILE A 34 9.48 2.15 18.54
C ILE A 34 9.75 3.49 17.85
N ALA A 35 9.05 3.74 16.75
CA ALA A 35 9.14 4.96 15.96
C ALA A 35 8.00 5.95 16.27
N ALA A 36 6.82 5.44 16.67
CA ALA A 36 5.70 6.26 17.11
C ALA A 36 4.78 5.49 18.07
N VAL A 37 4.03 6.23 18.89
CA VAL A 37 3.08 5.70 19.87
C VAL A 37 1.76 6.45 19.72
N PHE A 38 0.64 5.72 19.81
CA PHE A 38 -0.70 6.27 19.66
C PHE A 38 -1.63 5.73 20.75
N ASP A 39 -2.47 6.60 21.29
CA ASP A 39 -3.47 6.23 22.29
C ASP A 39 -4.76 5.66 21.68
N SER A 40 -4.99 5.91 20.38
CA SER A 40 -6.19 5.44 19.68
C SER A 40 -5.87 4.54 18.48
N GLN A 41 -6.76 3.56 18.25
CA GLN A 41 -6.66 2.68 17.08
C GLN A 41 -6.81 3.45 15.78
N GLU A 42 -7.72 4.42 15.75
CA GLU A 42 -8.06 5.18 14.56
C GLU A 42 -6.86 6.00 14.08
N GLU A 43 -6.21 6.72 14.99
CA GLU A 43 -5.00 7.49 14.69
C GLU A 43 -3.86 6.59 14.23
N ALA A 44 -3.61 5.50 14.96
CA ALA A 44 -2.59 4.52 14.61
C ALA A 44 -2.80 3.94 13.20
N GLN A 45 -4.05 3.58 12.87
CA GLN A 45 -4.42 3.07 11.56
C GLN A 45 -4.31 4.14 10.46
N ALA A 46 -4.74 5.36 10.73
CA ALA A 46 -4.62 6.47 9.79
C ALA A 46 -3.15 6.79 9.49
N TYR A 47 -2.30 6.81 10.52
CA TYR A 47 -0.86 6.99 10.37
C TYR A 47 -0.24 5.85 9.57
N TYR A 48 -0.52 4.59 9.96
CA TYR A 48 0.02 3.41 9.29
C TYR A 48 -0.39 3.35 7.81
N LYS A 49 -1.65 3.67 7.48
CA LYS A 49 -2.12 3.74 6.09
C LYS A 49 -1.38 4.79 5.27
N ARG A 50 -1.17 6.00 5.81
CA ARG A 50 -0.39 7.06 5.15
C ARG A 50 1.06 6.63 4.92
N LEU A 51 1.67 6.00 5.92
CA LEU A 51 3.03 5.49 5.83
C LEU A 51 3.16 4.42 4.75
N CYS A 52 2.22 3.46 4.71
CA CYS A 52 2.15 2.45 3.65
C CYS A 52 2.09 3.09 2.27
N LEU A 53 1.19 4.06 2.08
CA LEU A 53 1.01 4.73 0.79
C LEU A 53 2.30 5.44 0.37
N SER A 54 2.89 6.23 1.27
CA SER A 54 4.14 6.95 1.02
C SER A 54 5.29 5.99 0.66
N TYR A 55 5.46 4.92 1.42
CA TYR A 55 6.49 3.92 1.19
C TYR A 55 6.35 3.26 -0.18
N TRP A 56 5.16 2.71 -0.48
CA TRP A 56 4.95 1.99 -1.73
C TRP A 56 5.01 2.92 -2.95
N THR A 57 4.48 4.14 -2.86
CA THR A 57 4.61 5.13 -3.95
C THR A 57 6.07 5.43 -4.25
N ARG A 58 6.92 5.57 -3.23
CA ARG A 58 8.37 5.74 -3.43
C ARG A 58 9.00 4.51 -4.07
N MET A 59 8.67 3.31 -3.61
CA MET A 59 9.24 2.06 -4.15
C MET A 59 8.80 1.76 -5.57
N LEU A 60 7.64 2.26 -6.01
CA LEU A 60 7.18 2.15 -7.38
C LEU A 60 8.11 2.85 -8.38
N GLY A 61 8.87 3.86 -7.93
CA GLY A 61 9.90 4.54 -8.70
C GLY A 61 11.32 3.94 -8.57
N SER A 62 11.48 2.80 -7.90
CA SER A 62 12.79 2.15 -7.73
C SER A 62 13.34 1.60 -9.04
N ASP A 63 14.66 1.60 -9.23
CA ASP A 63 15.28 0.91 -10.38
C ASP A 63 15.16 -0.62 -10.27
N ASP A 64 15.05 -1.13 -9.03
CA ASP A 64 14.84 -2.55 -8.76
C ASP A 64 13.42 -2.98 -9.16
N LEU A 65 13.34 -3.83 -10.19
CA LEU A 65 12.07 -4.35 -10.70
C LEU A 65 11.29 -5.16 -9.65
N THR A 66 11.97 -5.91 -8.79
CA THR A 66 11.32 -6.71 -7.74
C THR A 66 10.62 -5.79 -6.76
N LEU A 67 11.30 -4.73 -6.30
CA LEU A 67 10.72 -3.72 -5.41
C LEU A 67 9.57 -2.97 -6.08
N ARG A 68 9.68 -2.64 -7.38
CA ARG A 68 8.57 -2.02 -8.12
C ARG A 68 7.33 -2.90 -8.20
N LEU A 69 7.50 -4.19 -8.50
CA LEU A 69 6.38 -5.13 -8.55
C LEU A 69 5.74 -5.34 -7.17
N GLN A 70 6.54 -5.43 -6.11
CA GLN A 70 6.04 -5.47 -4.74
C GLN A 70 5.25 -4.19 -4.39
N ALA A 71 5.78 -3.02 -4.77
CA ALA A 71 5.11 -1.75 -4.58
C ALA A 71 3.78 -1.66 -5.31
N ALA A 72 3.75 -2.07 -6.58
CA ALA A 72 2.53 -2.10 -7.36
C ALA A 72 1.45 -2.97 -6.70
N ARG A 73 1.81 -4.18 -6.24
CA ARG A 73 0.90 -5.06 -5.49
C ARG A 73 0.44 -4.42 -4.17
N GLY A 74 1.37 -3.79 -3.44
CA GLY A 74 1.11 -3.10 -2.18
C GLY A 74 0.11 -1.95 -2.32
N LEU A 75 0.23 -1.16 -3.39
CA LEU A 75 -0.69 -0.07 -3.75
C LEU A 75 -2.06 -0.62 -4.17
N LEU A 76 -2.11 -1.65 -5.02
CA LEU A 76 -3.37 -2.21 -5.54
C LEU A 76 -4.22 -2.94 -4.49
N ARG A 77 -3.61 -3.42 -3.41
CA ARG A 77 -4.36 -3.91 -2.24
C ARG A 77 -5.14 -2.81 -1.52
N ARG A 78 -4.76 -1.54 -1.69
CA ARG A 78 -5.36 -0.37 -1.02
C ARG A 78 -6.23 0.43 -1.97
N ASP A 79 -5.71 0.69 -3.16
CA ASP A 79 -6.40 1.38 -4.25
C ASP A 79 -6.28 0.54 -5.51
N ARG A 80 -7.36 -0.18 -5.83
CA ARG A 80 -7.45 -1.04 -7.03
C ARG A 80 -7.43 -0.25 -8.34
N THR A 81 -7.54 1.07 -8.28
CA THR A 81 -7.58 1.97 -9.42
C THR A 81 -6.30 2.78 -9.59
N HIS A 82 -5.27 2.50 -8.78
CA HIS A 82 -3.99 3.21 -8.81
C HIS A 82 -3.26 3.01 -10.15
N ARG A 83 -3.50 3.92 -11.10
CA ARG A 83 -3.08 3.79 -12.51
C ARG A 83 -1.58 3.48 -12.69
N PRO A 84 -0.63 4.17 -12.03
CA PRO A 84 0.80 3.83 -12.16
C PRO A 84 1.16 2.41 -11.70
N ALA A 85 0.43 1.86 -10.73
CA ALA A 85 0.66 0.50 -10.24
C ALA A 85 0.10 -0.52 -11.22
N LEU A 86 -1.08 -0.24 -11.81
CA LEU A 86 -1.63 -1.05 -12.90
C LEU A 86 -0.70 -1.04 -14.12
N GLU A 87 -0.18 0.11 -14.54
CA GLU A 87 0.77 0.22 -15.66
C GLU A 87 2.05 -0.59 -15.42
N THR A 88 2.56 -0.56 -14.18
CA THR A 88 3.71 -1.37 -13.77
C THR A 88 3.42 -2.86 -13.90
N LEU A 89 2.28 -3.33 -13.37
CA LEU A 89 1.89 -4.75 -13.50
C LEU A 89 1.58 -5.15 -14.94
N ALA A 90 0.99 -4.27 -15.75
CA ALA A 90 0.69 -4.53 -17.16
C ALA A 90 1.97 -4.73 -17.99
N THR A 91 3.05 -4.04 -17.62
CA THR A 91 4.33 -4.10 -18.34
C THR A 91 5.18 -5.28 -17.86
N TYR A 92 5.31 -5.46 -16.55
CA TYR A 92 6.33 -6.35 -15.98
C TYR A 92 5.77 -7.48 -15.09
N GLY A 93 4.47 -7.51 -14.82
CA GLY A 93 3.86 -8.53 -14.00
C GLY A 93 3.87 -9.91 -14.66
N ASP A 94 3.48 -10.93 -13.90
CA ASP A 94 3.25 -12.26 -14.47
C ASP A 94 2.04 -12.27 -15.43
N SER A 95 1.75 -13.40 -16.09
CA SER A 95 0.64 -13.49 -17.03
C SER A 95 -0.70 -13.10 -16.43
N ARG A 96 -0.98 -13.52 -15.18
CA ARG A 96 -2.23 -13.24 -14.47
C ARG A 96 -2.32 -11.76 -14.10
N GLU A 97 -1.23 -11.20 -13.58
CA GLU A 97 -1.14 -9.79 -13.20
C GLU A 97 -1.29 -8.88 -14.41
N ARG A 98 -0.66 -9.22 -15.54
CA ARG A 98 -0.79 -8.47 -16.79
C ARG A 98 -2.22 -8.48 -17.31
N SER A 99 -2.88 -9.63 -17.33
CA SER A 99 -4.29 -9.72 -17.74
C SER A 99 -5.20 -8.88 -16.85
N TYR A 100 -5.04 -8.99 -15.52
CA TYR A 100 -5.81 -8.20 -14.55
C TYR A 100 -5.59 -6.69 -14.73
N ALA A 101 -4.33 -6.27 -14.87
CA ALA A 101 -3.98 -4.87 -15.01
C ALA A 101 -4.53 -4.26 -16.31
N ALA A 102 -4.40 -4.97 -17.43
CA ALA A 102 -4.93 -4.52 -18.72
C ALA A 102 -6.46 -4.40 -18.72
N GLU A 103 -7.18 -5.30 -18.07
CA GLU A 103 -8.63 -5.16 -17.91
C GLU A 103 -9.01 -3.95 -17.05
N SER A 104 -8.30 -3.77 -15.93
CA SER A 104 -8.54 -2.67 -14.99
C SER A 104 -8.29 -1.30 -15.64
N LEU A 105 -7.19 -1.17 -16.39
CA LEU A 105 -6.88 0.06 -17.14
C LEU A 105 -7.96 0.41 -18.16
N ARG A 106 -8.41 -0.56 -18.97
CA ARG A 106 -9.51 -0.36 -19.92
C ARG A 106 -10.82 0.03 -19.25
N ARG A 107 -11.06 -0.45 -18.02
CA ARG A 107 -12.24 -0.06 -17.23
C ARG A 107 -12.14 1.40 -16.78
N LEU A 108 -10.97 1.82 -16.30
CA LEU A 108 -10.71 3.19 -15.87
C LEU A 108 -10.84 4.19 -17.02
N GLU A 109 -10.30 3.85 -18.19
CA GLU A 109 -10.39 4.69 -19.39
C GLU A 109 -11.84 4.90 -19.84
N ARG A 110 -12.66 3.83 -19.83
CA ARG A 110 -14.08 3.93 -20.14
C ARG A 110 -14.85 4.80 -19.14
N GLN A 111 -14.54 4.68 -17.86
CA GLN A 111 -15.16 5.49 -16.81
C GLN A 111 -14.79 6.98 -16.94
N GLN A 112 -13.53 7.28 -17.26
CA GLN A 112 -13.05 8.64 -17.48
C GLN A 112 -13.72 9.27 -18.72
N ALA A 113 -13.77 8.55 -19.85
CA ALA A 113 -14.42 9.03 -21.07
C ALA A 113 -15.93 9.29 -20.87
N ALA A 114 -16.61 8.43 -20.12
CA ALA A 114 -18.03 8.62 -19.80
C ALA A 114 -18.26 9.84 -18.90
N ALA A 115 -17.38 10.07 -17.91
CA ALA A 115 -17.47 11.25 -17.04
C ALA A 115 -17.28 12.56 -17.83
N THR A 116 -16.27 12.62 -18.71
CA THR A 116 -16.01 13.79 -19.56
C THR A 116 -17.17 14.09 -20.53
N THR A 117 -17.88 13.06 -21.00
CA THR A 117 -19.04 13.22 -21.90
C THR A 117 -20.29 13.68 -21.16
N ALA A 118 -20.42 13.40 -19.86
CA ALA A 118 -21.57 13.81 -19.06
C ALA A 118 -21.48 15.26 -18.54
N GLU A 119 -20.28 15.84 -18.53
CA GLU A 119 -20.00 17.22 -18.11
C GLU A 119 -20.00 18.23 -19.28
N ALA A 120 -20.12 17.76 -20.53
CA ALA A 120 -20.12 18.55 -21.76
C ALA A 120 -21.54 18.69 -22.34
#